data_AF-A0A9D6DZ94-F1
#
_entry.id   AF-A0A9D6DZ94-F1
#
_cell.length_a   1.000
_cell.length_b   1.000
_cell.length_c   1.000
_cell.angle_alpha   90.00
_cell.angle_beta   90.00
_cell.angle_gamma   90.00
#
_symmetry.space_group_name_H-M   'P 1'
#
loop_
_entity.id
_entity.type
_entity.pdbx_description
1 polymer ?
#
loop_
_entity_poly.entity_id
_entity_poly.type
_entity_poly.pdbx_seq_one_letter_code
_entity_poly.pdbx_strand_id
1 'polypeptide(L)' 'MLQRNSESAGPENSSWTTDFHSIPSLEELAAQQGVSPITSIDSLVDDFWPEKESVDEFITAVRQWRREGSQGSPSG' A
#
# COMPACT_ATOMS: atom_id res chain seq x y z
N MET A 1 10.74 31.04 -47.80
CA MET A 1 11.31 30.15 -46.78
C MET A 1 10.48 30.35 -45.52
N LEU A 2 9.74 29.33 -45.08
CA LEU A 2 8.98 29.37 -43.82
C LEU A 2 9.82 28.63 -42.79
N GLN A 3 10.26 29.37 -41.76
CA GLN A 3 11.00 28.84 -40.62
C GLN A 3 10.15 27.73 -39.97
N ARG A 4 10.73 26.53 -39.89
CA ARG A 4 10.16 25.35 -39.26
C ARG A 4 10.10 25.62 -37.75
N ASN A 5 8.90 25.75 -37.19
CA ASN A 5 8.72 25.80 -35.74
C ASN A 5 9.46 24.61 -35.13
N SER A 6 10.45 24.91 -34.30
CA SER A 6 11.18 23.93 -33.53
C SER A 6 10.29 23.61 -32.32
N GLU A 7 9.38 22.66 -32.49
CA GLU A 7 8.63 22.08 -31.38
C GLU A 7 9.66 21.41 -30.46
N SER A 8 10.09 22.14 -29.43
CA SER A 8 10.89 21.61 -28.35
C SER A 8 10.01 20.62 -27.62
N ALA A 9 10.09 19.34 -27.98
CA ALA A 9 9.58 18.24 -27.18
C ALA A 9 10.20 18.38 -25.79
N GLY A 10 9.43 18.96 -24.87
CA GLY A 10 9.71 18.89 -23.45
C GLY A 10 9.69 17.41 -23.04
N PRO A 11 10.20 17.04 -21.87
CA PRO A 11 10.08 15.68 -21.38
C PRO A 11 8.62 15.43 -20.97
N GLU A 12 7.76 15.31 -21.96
CA GLU A 12 6.38 14.89 -21.79
C GLU A 12 6.39 13.44 -21.33
N ASN A 13 5.84 13.25 -20.13
CA ASN A 13 5.20 12.04 -19.60
C ASN A 13 6.02 10.84 -19.07
N SER A 14 7.35 10.84 -19.06
CA SER A 14 8.09 9.62 -18.63
C SER A 14 8.30 9.45 -17.10
N SER A 15 7.71 10.28 -16.24
CA SER A 15 7.99 10.21 -14.79
C SER A 15 7.15 9.21 -14.00
N TRP A 16 6.20 8.49 -14.62
CA TRP A 16 5.37 7.50 -13.92
C TRP A 16 5.73 6.05 -14.26
N THR A 17 6.83 5.81 -14.97
CA THR A 17 7.35 4.44 -15.16
C THR A 17 8.16 4.03 -13.93
N THR A 18 7.52 4.01 -12.76
CA THR A 18 8.01 3.14 -11.68
C THR A 18 7.88 1.74 -12.24
N ASP A 19 9.01 1.11 -12.52
CA ASP A 19 9.05 -0.26 -13.01
C ASP A 19 8.37 -1.15 -11.96
N PHE A 20 7.15 -1.57 -12.23
CA PHE A 20 6.35 -2.39 -11.32
C PHE A 20 7.07 -3.70 -10.97
N HIS A 21 8.04 -4.14 -11.78
CA HIS A 21 8.83 -5.33 -11.49
C HIS A 21 10.07 -5.05 -10.63
N SER A 22 10.43 -3.78 -10.43
CA SER A 22 11.44 -3.33 -9.48
C SER A 22 10.83 -3.08 -8.09
N ILE A 23 9.97 -4.00 -7.62
CA ILE A 23 9.40 -3.92 -6.27
C ILE A 23 10.51 -4.20 -5.27
N PRO A 24 10.83 -3.27 -4.35
CA PRO A 24 11.80 -3.52 -3.29
C PRO A 24 11.40 -4.74 -2.45
N SER A 25 12.39 -5.46 -1.94
CA SER A 25 12.14 -6.57 -1.02
C SER A 25 11.48 -6.07 0.28
N LEU A 26 10.92 -6.99 1.06
CA LEU A 26 10.33 -6.66 2.36
C LEU A 26 11.36 -6.01 3.29
N GLU A 27 12.60 -6.52 3.27
CA GLU A 27 13.72 -6.00 4.05
C GLU A 27 14.14 -4.61 3.58
N GLU A 28 14.18 -4.36 2.27
CA GLU A 28 14.47 -3.06 1.69
C GLU A 28 13.40 -2.03 2.06
N LEU A 29 12.13 -2.40 2.02
CA LEU A 29 11.01 -1.56 2.46
C LEU A 29 11.10 -1.24 3.96
N ALA A 30 11.38 -2.24 4.78
CA ALA A 30 11.52 -2.07 6.22
C ALA A 30 12.67 -1.11 6.54
N ALA A 31 13.82 -1.28 5.89
CA ALA A 31 14.98 -0.42 6.04
C ALA A 31 14.71 1.03 5.58
N GLN A 32 14.02 1.21 4.44
CA GLN A 32 13.65 2.55 3.94
C GLN A 32 12.69 3.28 4.88
N GLN A 33 11.77 2.56 5.52
CA GLN A 33 10.80 3.14 6.45
C GLN A 33 11.33 3.23 7.89
N GLY A 34 12.52 2.69 8.17
CA GLY A 34 13.10 2.65 9.51
C GLY A 34 12.32 1.75 10.47
N VAL A 35 11.61 0.75 9.96
CA VAL A 35 10.81 -0.19 10.76
C VAL A 35 11.47 -1.57 10.79
N SER A 36 11.16 -2.36 11.82
CA SER A 36 11.61 -3.74 11.94
C SER A 36 10.41 -4.66 12.14
N PRO A 37 10.46 -5.92 11.68
CA PRO A 37 9.44 -6.91 11.99
C PRO A 37 9.23 -7.02 13.50
N ILE A 38 7.97 -7.04 13.92
CA ILE A 38 7.61 -7.18 15.32
C ILE A 38 7.78 -8.65 15.73
N THR A 39 8.57 -8.90 16.79
CA THR A 39 8.93 -10.24 17.26
C THR A 39 8.21 -10.67 18.53
N SER A 40 7.47 -9.76 19.18
CA SER A 40 6.66 -10.04 20.37
C SER A 40 5.29 -9.37 20.25
N ILE A 41 4.25 -10.06 20.72
CA ILE A 41 2.88 -9.53 20.77
C ILE A 41 2.80 -8.32 21.72
N ASP A 42 3.61 -8.30 22.79
CA ASP A 42 3.61 -7.18 23.74
C ASP A 42 4.01 -5.86 23.07
N SER A 43 4.77 -5.91 21.97
CA SER A 43 5.14 -4.74 21.17
C SER A 43 4.02 -4.23 20.25
N LEU A 44 2.93 -4.98 20.09
CA LEU A 44 1.72 -4.58 19.38
C LEU A 44 0.66 -3.95 20.31
N VAL A 45 0.83 -4.10 21.63
CA VAL A 45 -0.07 -3.53 22.62
C VAL A 45 0.35 -2.08 22.87
N ASP A 46 -0.23 -1.16 22.11
CA ASP A 46 0.02 0.29 22.20
C ASP A 46 -1.31 1.03 22.43
N ASP A 47 -1.22 2.30 22.86
CA ASP A 47 -2.37 3.22 23.08
C ASP A 47 -3.20 3.48 21.79
N PHE A 48 -2.72 2.97 20.65
CA PHE A 48 -3.43 2.93 19.38
C PHE A 48 -4.69 2.05 19.42
N TRP A 49 -4.71 1.04 20.30
CA TRP A 49 -5.88 0.16 20.38
C TRP A 49 -7.03 0.91 21.05
N PRO A 50 -8.20 1.03 20.40
CA PRO A 50 -9.33 1.73 21.00
C PRO A 50 -9.73 1.01 22.29
N GLU A 51 -9.50 1.66 23.44
CA GLU A 51 -9.80 1.14 24.78
C GLU A 51 -11.27 0.70 24.95
N LYS A 52 -12.14 1.12 24.03
CA LYS A 52 -13.59 0.96 24.09
C LYS A 52 -14.17 -0.01 23.06
N GLU A 53 -13.37 -0.56 22.14
CA GLU A 53 -13.91 -1.59 21.26
C GLU A 53 -13.95 -2.92 22.00
N SER A 54 -15.15 -3.48 22.06
CA SER A 54 -15.33 -4.83 22.58
C SER A 54 -14.66 -5.83 21.64
N VAL A 55 -14.17 -6.94 22.20
CA VAL A 55 -13.62 -8.06 21.41
C VAL A 55 -14.62 -8.54 20.34
N ASP A 56 -15.91 -8.46 20.63
CA ASP A 56 -16.98 -8.83 19.71
C ASP A 56 -17.09 -7.91 18.49
N GLU A 57 -16.86 -6.59 18.66
CA GLU A 57 -16.81 -5.63 17.56
C GLU A 57 -15.61 -5.91 16.65
N PHE A 58 -14.43 -6.17 17.23
CA PHE A 58 -13.25 -6.57 16.48
C PHE A 58 -13.47 -7.86 15.68
N ILE A 59 -14.03 -8.91 16.30
CA ILE A 59 -14.35 -10.17 15.62
C ILE A 59 -15.36 -9.94 14.48
N THR A 60 -16.34 -9.05 14.70
CA THR A 60 -17.33 -8.69 13.69
C THR A 60 -16.70 -7.99 12.48
N ALA A 61 -15.81 -7.03 12.71
CA ALA A 61 -15.05 -6.33 11.68
C ALA A 61 -14.19 -7.31 10.85
N VAL A 62 -13.43 -8.18 11.51
CA VAL A 62 -12.59 -9.19 10.83
C VAL A 62 -13.44 -10.13 9.96
N ARG A 63 -14.59 -10.58 10.48
CA ARG A 63 -15.52 -11.42 9.70
C ARG A 63 -16.09 -10.69 8.49
N GLN A 64 -16.38 -9.39 8.62
CA GLN A 64 -16.87 -8.58 7.52
C GLN A 64 -15.81 -8.42 6.43
N TRP A 65 -14.57 -8.08 6.79
CA TRP A 65 -13.47 -7.96 5.82
C TRP A 65 -13.18 -9.27 5.08
N ARG A 66 -13.29 -10.42 5.76
CA ARG A 66 -13.18 -11.73 5.08
C ARG A 66 -14.31 -11.98 4.08
N ARG A 67 -15.53 -11.51 4.38
CA ARG A 67 -16.64 -11.58 3.42
C ARG A 67 -16.37 -10.66 2.24
N GLU A 68 -15.99 -9.41 2.48
CA GLU A 68 -15.71 -8.42 1.43
C GLU A 68 -14.55 -8.83 0.52
N GLY A 69 -13.44 -9.34 1.09
CA GLY A 69 -12.32 -9.89 0.32
C GLY A 69 -12.68 -11.15 -0.48
N SER A 70 -13.73 -11.87 -0.09
CA SER A 70 -14.29 -12.99 -0.85
C SER A 70 -15.29 -12.56 -1.95
N GLN A 71 -15.78 -11.31 -1.94
CA GLN A 71 -16.70 -10.78 -2.96
C GLN A 71 -15.96 -10.14 -4.16
N GLY A 72 -14.63 -10.23 -4.20
CA GLY A 72 -13.80 -9.69 -5.29
C GLY A 72 -13.67 -10.57 -6.54
N SER A 73 -14.29 -11.74 -6.59
CA SER A 73 -14.31 -12.56 -7.82
C SER A 73 -15.61 -12.32 -8.59
N PRO A 74 -15.58 -11.64 -9.76
CA PRO A 74 -16.72 -11.66 -10.66
C PRO A 74 -16.92 -13.10 -11.11
N SER A 75 -18.08 -13.66 -10.78
CA SER A 75 -18.53 -14.91 -11.41
C SER A 75 -18.64 -14.66 -12.92
N GLY A 76 -17.82 -15.39 -13.68
CA GLY A 76 -17.90 -15.56 -15.12
C GLY A 76 -17.64 -17.03 -15.45
#